data_AF-A0A918X5Y0-F1
#
_entry.id   AF-A0A918X5Y0-F1
#
_cell.length_a   1.000
_cell.length_b   1.000
_cell.length_c   1.000
_cell.angle_alpha   90.00
_cell.angle_beta   90.00
_cell.angle_gamma   90.00
#
_symmetry.space_group_name_H-M   'P 1'
#
loop_
_entity.id
_entity.type
_entity.pdbx_description
1 polymer ?
#
loop_
_entity_poly.entity_id
_entity_poly.type
_entity_poly.pdbx_seq_one_letter_code
_entity_poly.pdbx_strand_id
1 'polypeptide(L)'
;MSAASTHDPEKPTTLREYVARMKDGQDAIHCLTGGTRAVVENSPHIEALTAKGYEVLILTDPVDEVWVGRVPAFDGHRFQSVAKGQVSTTGPQEIVKG
;
A
#
# COMPACT_ATOMS: atom_id res chain seq x y z
N MET A 1 9.17 -10.18 -0.94
CA MET A 1 8.89 -9.05 -1.82
C MET A 1 9.47 -7.79 -1.19
N SER A 2 10.12 -6.97 -1.99
CA SER A 2 10.58 -5.63 -1.61
C SER A 2 10.06 -4.62 -2.63
N ALA A 3 9.76 -3.40 -2.18
CA ALA A 3 9.24 -2.31 -3.01
C ALA A 3 9.85 -0.97 -2.56
N ALA A 4 9.86 0.02 -3.45
CA ALA A 4 10.14 1.39 -3.03
C ALA A 4 9.05 1.88 -2.07
N SER A 5 9.41 2.77 -1.15
CA SER A 5 8.44 3.44 -0.28
C SER A 5 8.87 4.87 0.02
N THR A 6 8.01 5.63 0.70
CA THR A 6 8.31 6.98 1.17
C THR A 6 9.25 7.01 2.38
N HIS A 7 9.72 5.86 2.89
CA HIS A 7 10.60 5.79 4.05
C HIS A 7 12.06 6.14 3.71
N ASP A 8 12.57 5.61 2.60
CA ASP A 8 13.94 5.84 2.13
C ASP A 8 13.89 5.99 0.60
N PRO A 9 14.39 7.10 0.03
CA PRO A 9 14.27 7.36 -1.38
C PRO A 9 15.18 6.49 -2.26
N GLU A 10 16.22 5.90 -1.68
CA GLU A 10 17.24 5.13 -2.40
C GLU A 10 17.13 3.63 -2.14
N LYS A 11 16.50 3.23 -1.04
CA LYS A 11 16.44 1.83 -0.61
C LYS A 11 15.01 1.27 -0.65
N PRO A 12 14.83 0.09 -1.28
CA PRO A 12 13.56 -0.60 -1.16
C PRO A 12 13.36 -1.14 0.26
N THR A 13 12.10 -1.31 0.66
CA THR A 13 11.69 -1.96 1.92
C THR A 13 10.99 -3.28 1.63
N THR A 14 11.14 -4.24 2.53
CA THR A 14 10.26 -5.41 2.59
C THR A 14 8.94 -5.09 3.28
N LEU A 15 7.94 -5.95 3.10
CA LEU A 15 6.65 -5.84 3.80
C LEU A 15 6.79 -6.01 5.32
N ARG A 16 7.71 -6.87 5.78
CA ARG A 16 7.98 -7.04 7.22
C ARG A 16 8.56 -5.78 7.84
N GLU A 17 9.50 -5.13 7.14
CA GLU A 17 10.09 -3.87 7.58
C GLU A 17 9.06 -2.73 7.59
N TYR A 18 8.17 -2.68 6.60
CA TYR A 18 7.03 -1.75 6.60
C TYR A 18 6.14 -1.97 7.83
N VAL A 19 5.71 -3.21 8.09
CA VAL A 19 4.85 -3.55 9.24
C VAL A 19 5.51 -3.16 10.56
N ALA A 20 6.82 -3.40 10.71
CA ALA A 20 7.56 -3.01 11.91
C ALA A 20 7.60 -1.49 12.16
N ARG A 21 7.32 -0.67 11.15
CA ARG A 21 7.25 0.80 11.25
C ARG A 21 5.82 1.36 11.21
N MET A 22 4.80 0.49 11.15
CA MET A 22 3.41 0.94 11.16
C MET A 22 3.11 1.71 12.44
N LYS A 23 2.27 2.74 12.31
CA LYS A 23 1.83 3.53 13.46
C LYS A 23 0.88 2.70 14.33
N ASP A 24 0.83 3.03 15.63
CA ASP A 24 -0.20 2.47 16.51
C ASP A 24 -1.61 2.73 15.96
N GLY A 25 -2.42 1.67 15.88
CA GLY A 25 -3.77 1.72 15.31
C GLY A 25 -3.84 1.81 13.79
N GLN A 26 -2.74 1.63 13.07
CA GLN A 26 -2.75 1.51 11.61
C GLN A 26 -3.19 0.09 11.20
N ASP A 27 -4.28 -0.02 10.45
CA ASP A 27 -4.84 -1.32 10.04
C ASP A 27 -4.44 -1.77 8.62
N ALA A 28 -3.87 -0.85 7.82
CA ALA A 28 -3.63 -1.07 6.41
C ALA A 28 -2.20 -0.73 5.97
N ILE A 29 -1.71 -1.47 4.97
CA ILE A 29 -0.50 -1.17 4.22
C ILE A 29 -0.88 -0.22 3.08
N HIS A 30 -0.48 1.03 3.18
CA HIS A 30 -0.81 2.05 2.20
C HIS A 30 0.05 1.92 0.95
N CYS A 31 -0.58 1.91 -0.22
CA CYS A 31 0.07 1.76 -1.51
C CYS A 31 -0.39 2.85 -2.46
N LEU A 32 0.49 3.35 -3.33
CA LEU A 32 0.12 4.13 -4.49
C LEU A 32 0.72 3.48 -5.75
N THR A 33 -0.15 3.19 -6.71
CA THR A 33 0.24 2.70 -8.03
C THR A 33 0.32 3.86 -9.02
N GLY A 34 1.31 3.87 -9.91
CA GLY A 34 1.44 4.92 -10.93
C GLY A 34 2.53 4.62 -11.95
N GLY A 35 2.56 5.34 -13.07
CA GLY A 35 3.46 5.01 -14.19
C GLY A 35 4.95 5.22 -13.91
N THR A 36 5.32 6.15 -13.04
CA THR A 36 6.72 6.38 -12.62
C THR A 36 6.79 6.80 -11.16
N ARG A 37 7.94 6.57 -10.53
CA ARG A 37 8.20 6.98 -9.14
C ARG A 37 7.99 8.48 -8.93
N ALA A 38 8.49 9.31 -9.84
CA ALA A 38 8.32 10.76 -9.78
C ALA A 38 6.83 11.18 -9.79
N VAL A 39 5.98 10.52 -10.59
CA VAL A 39 4.54 10.80 -10.60
C VAL A 39 3.89 10.42 -9.28
N VAL A 40 4.29 9.29 -8.70
CA VAL A 40 3.76 8.79 -7.44
C VAL A 40 4.17 9.69 -6.26
N GLU A 41 5.44 10.07 -6.17
CA GLU A 41 5.96 10.86 -5.06
C GLU A 41 5.43 12.29 -5.02
N ASN A 42 5.17 12.90 -6.18
CA ASN A 42 4.58 14.25 -6.28
C ASN A 42 3.04 14.22 -6.22
N SER A 43 2.44 13.11 -5.79
CA SER A 43 0.98 13.00 -5.69
C SER A 43 0.47 13.70 -4.42
N PRO A 44 -0.62 14.49 -4.48
CA PRO A 44 -1.24 15.08 -3.30
C PRO A 44 -1.70 14.03 -2.28
N HIS A 45 -1.98 12.79 -2.73
CA HIS A 45 -2.31 11.68 -1.84
C HIS A 45 -1.12 11.25 -0.97
N ILE A 46 0.10 11.25 -1.51
CA ILE A 46 1.32 10.94 -0.76
C ILE A 46 1.62 12.06 0.22
N GLU A 47 1.56 13.32 -0.21
CA GLU A 47 1.79 14.48 0.66
C GLU A 47 0.86 14.44 1.88
N ALA A 48 -0.44 14.20 1.67
CA ALA A 48 -1.42 14.15 2.75
C ALA A 48 -1.20 13.01 3.76
N LEU A 49 -0.66 11.86 3.33
CA LEU A 49 -0.40 10.70 4.20
C LEU A 49 0.94 10.81 4.92
N THR A 50 1.98 11.21 4.20
CA THR A 50 3.32 11.43 4.76
C THR A 50 3.31 12.57 5.78
N ALA A 51 2.55 13.64 5.55
CA ALA A 51 2.31 14.69 6.55
C ALA A 51 1.64 14.18 7.84
N LYS A 52 0.91 13.06 7.76
CA LYS A 52 0.31 12.37 8.92
C LYS A 52 1.22 11.27 9.47
N GLY A 53 2.43 11.11 8.94
CA GLY A 53 3.43 10.12 9.35
C GLY A 53 3.19 8.70 8.83
N TYR A 54 2.31 8.51 7.84
CA TYR A 54 2.11 7.20 7.24
C TYR A 54 3.14 6.93 6.15
N GLU A 55 3.74 5.74 6.17
CA GLU A 55 4.57 5.23 5.07
C GLU A 55 3.67 4.76 3.92
N VAL A 56 4.06 5.05 2.67
CA VAL A 56 3.35 4.60 1.47
C VAL A 56 4.28 3.79 0.58
N LEU A 57 3.85 2.59 0.18
CA LEU A 57 4.54 1.79 -0.84
C LEU A 57 4.31 2.40 -2.21
N ILE A 58 5.39 2.53 -2.98
CA ILE A 58 5.40 3.07 -4.34
C ILE A 58 5.50 1.88 -5.30
N LEU A 59 4.45 1.69 -6.07
CA LEU A 59 4.29 0.56 -6.98
C LEU A 59 4.16 1.09 -8.40
N THR A 60 5.09 0.72 -9.27
CA THR A 60 5.18 1.30 -10.63
C THR A 60 5.10 0.29 -11.75
N ASP A 61 4.97 -1.00 -11.43
CA ASP A 61 4.74 -2.02 -12.44
C ASP A 61 3.26 -2.01 -12.85
N PRO A 62 2.93 -2.06 -14.15
CA PRO A 62 1.55 -2.21 -14.61
C PRO A 62 0.76 -3.35 -13.93
N VAL A 63 1.41 -4.44 -13.52
CA VAL A 63 0.74 -5.55 -12.84
C VAL A 63 0.38 -5.24 -11.39
N ASP A 64 1.01 -4.23 -10.79
CA ASP A 64 0.83 -3.91 -9.36
C ASP A 64 -0.60 -3.46 -9.05
N GLU A 65 -1.28 -2.77 -9.98
CA GLU A 65 -2.67 -2.33 -9.78
C GLU A 65 -3.63 -3.52 -9.62
N VAL A 66 -3.42 -4.57 -10.41
CA VAL A 66 -4.21 -5.80 -10.32
C VAL A 66 -3.82 -6.59 -9.07
N TRP A 67 -2.54 -6.60 -8.73
CA TRP A 67 -2.00 -7.30 -7.56
C TRP A 67 -2.57 -6.72 -6.26
N VAL A 68 -2.52 -5.39 -6.06
CA VAL A 68 -3.06 -4.71 -4.87
C VAL A 68 -4.55 -5.02 -4.67
N GLY A 69 -5.31 -5.16 -5.75
CA GLY A 69 -6.73 -5.50 -5.68
C GLY A 69 -7.03 -6.97 -5.38
N ARG A 70 -6.05 -7.88 -5.56
CA ARG A 70 -6.24 -9.33 -5.41
C ARG A 70 -5.57 -9.91 -4.16
N VAL A 71 -4.49 -9.30 -3.67
CA VAL A 71 -3.79 -9.80 -2.48
C VAL A 71 -4.55 -9.40 -1.23
N PRO A 72 -4.99 -10.37 -0.41
CA PRO A 72 -5.92 -10.10 0.68
C PRO A 72 -5.29 -9.33 1.84
N ALA A 73 -4.12 -9.75 2.31
CA ALA A 73 -3.42 -9.13 3.43
C ALA A 73 -1.98 -9.65 3.54
N PHE A 74 -1.16 -8.91 4.28
CA PHE A 74 0.13 -9.38 4.81
C PHE A 74 0.15 -9.16 6.32
N ASP A 75 0.46 -10.21 7.08
CA ASP A 75 0.49 -10.18 8.55
C ASP A 75 -0.80 -9.62 9.19
N GLY A 76 -1.95 -9.93 8.58
CA GLY A 76 -3.26 -9.43 9.02
C GLY A 76 -3.62 -8.02 8.51
N HIS A 77 -2.68 -7.29 7.90
CA HIS A 77 -2.89 -5.95 7.38
C HIS A 77 -3.26 -5.96 5.89
N ARG A 78 -4.40 -5.35 5.55
CA ARG A 78 -4.86 -5.28 4.15
C ARG A 78 -4.07 -4.23 3.36
N PHE A 79 -3.94 -4.44 2.05
CA PHE A 79 -3.39 -3.42 1.17
C PHE A 79 -4.47 -2.39 0.81
N GLN A 80 -4.13 -1.11 0.89
CA GLN A 80 -5.04 -0.01 0.58
C GLN A 80 -4.41 0.94 -0.44
N SER A 81 -5.05 1.07 -1.61
CA SER A 81 -4.68 2.11 -2.57
C SER A 81 -5.09 3.49 -2.07
N VAL A 82 -4.15 4.44 -2.05
CA VAL A 82 -4.38 5.79 -1.52
C VAL A 82 -5.01 6.75 -2.53
N ALA A 83 -4.91 6.45 -3.84
CA ALA A 83 -5.60 7.20 -4.89
C ALA A 83 -7.07 6.78 -5.04
N LYS A 84 -7.39 5.51 -4.80
CA LYS A 84 -8.76 4.97 -4.88
C LYS A 84 -9.47 5.05 -3.53
N GLY A 85 -9.49 6.23 -2.92
CA GLY A 85 -10.08 6.49 -1.61
C GLY A 85 -11.39 5.73 -1.39
N GLN A 86 -11.36 4.80 -0.44
CA GLN A 86 -12.45 3.95 0.04
C GLN A 86 -13.22 3.16 -1.02
N VAL A 87 -12.72 1.98 -1.38
CA VAL A 87 -13.61 0.84 -1.60
C VAL A 87 -13.54 -0.05 -0.36
N SER A 88 -14.37 0.28 0.63
CA SER A 88 -14.75 -0.67 1.66
C SER A 88 -15.66 -1.73 1.03
N THR A 89 -15.11 -2.80 0.47
CA THR A 89 -15.88 -4.04 0.34
C THR A 89 -15.76 -4.80 1.65
N THR A 90 -16.53 -4.35 2.64
CA THR A 90 -16.98 -5.27 3.69
C THR A 90 -17.92 -6.26 3.04
N GLY A 91 -17.43 -7.46 2.78
CA GLY A 91 -18.22 -8.63 2.44
C GLY A 91 -17.39 -9.87 2.75
N PRO A 92 -17.87 -10.82 3.56
CA PRO A 92 -17.14 -12.05 3.81
C PRO A 92 -16.91 -12.74 2.45
N GLN A 93 -15.66 -13.02 2.13
CA GLN A 93 -15.38 -13.98 1.06
C GLN A 93 -15.86 -15.33 1.58
N GLU A 94 -17.06 -15.73 1.16
CA GLU A 94 -17.56 -17.07 1.37
C GLU A 94 -16.50 -18.04 0.85
N ILE A 95 -15.97 -18.83 1.78
CA ILE A 95 -15.25 -20.06 1.48
C ILE A 95 -16.18 -20.98 0.70
N VAL A 96 -16.08 -20.96 -0.62
CA VAL A 96 -16.68 -22.02 -1.44
C VAL A 96 -15.88 -23.30 -1.19
N LYS A 97 -16.33 -24.09 -0.22
CA LYS A 97 -15.98 -25.51 -0.13
C LYS A 97 -16.70 -26.22 -1.29
N GLY A 98 -15.93 -26.55 -2.31
CA GLY A 98 -16.23 -27.62 -3.27
C GLY A 98 -15.42 -28.85 -2.93
#